data_AF-A0A4P5VHM1-F1
#
_entry.id   AF-A0A4P5VHM1-F1
#
_cell.length_a   1.000
_cell.length_b   1.000
_cell.length_c   1.000
_cell.angle_alpha   90.00
_cell.angle_beta   90.00
_cell.angle_gamma   90.00
#
_symmetry.space_group_name_H-M   'P 1'
#
loop_
_entity.id
_entity.type
_entity.pdbx_description
1 polymer ?
#
loop_
_entity_poly.entity_id
_entity_poly.type
_entity_poly.pdbx_seq_one_letter_code
_entity_poly.pdbx_strand_id
1 'polypeptide(L)'
;MAGIPERSYNSACGRLASRLGISQSAARRKVEVRSAQEGMRDTASRQAIAEQMLEEANAAGVDNGAFLTAQLEAVGNDVNFMLED
;
A
#
# COMPACT_ATOMS: atom_id res chain seq x y z
N MET A 1 -14.53 -19.58 3.30
CA MET A 1 -13.41 -19.77 4.24
C MET A 1 -12.12 -19.31 3.56
N ALA A 2 -11.83 -18.00 3.62
CA ALA A 2 -10.70 -17.39 2.91
C ALA A 2 -9.57 -17.05 3.88
N GLY A 3 -8.92 -18.08 4.43
CA GLY A 3 -8.24 -17.91 5.73
C GLY A 3 -6.86 -17.25 5.70
N ILE A 4 -6.06 -17.52 4.66
CA ILE A 4 -4.59 -17.30 4.74
C ILE A 4 -4.04 -16.55 3.51
N PRO A 5 -4.32 -16.95 2.24
CA PRO A 5 -3.75 -16.26 1.09
C PRO A 5 -4.28 -14.83 0.93
N GLU A 6 -5.55 -14.60 1.27
CA GLU A 6 -6.12 -13.25 1.24
C GLU A 6 -5.49 -12.32 2.27
N ARG A 7 -5.12 -12.83 3.46
CA ARG A 7 -4.53 -12.00 4.51
C ARG A 7 -3.10 -11.58 4.15
N SER A 8 -2.29 -12.50 3.61
CA SER A 8 -0.94 -12.20 3.10
C SER A 8 -0.99 -11.21 1.94
N TYR A 9 -1.90 -11.40 0.99
CA TYR A 9 -2.10 -10.47 -0.11
C TYR A 9 -2.53 -9.06 0.37
N ASN A 10 -3.44 -9.00 1.33
CA ASN A 10 -3.89 -7.73 1.94
C ASN A 10 -2.72 -7.00 2.62
N SER A 11 -1.87 -7.74 3.35
CA SER A 11 -0.68 -7.21 4.02
C SER A 11 0.35 -6.67 3.02
N ALA A 12 0.67 -7.43 1.97
CA ALA A 12 1.57 -6.98 0.91
C ALA A 12 1.05 -5.72 0.20
N CYS A 13 -0.24 -5.67 -0.13
CA CYS A 13 -0.87 -4.48 -0.70
C CYS A 13 -0.83 -3.29 0.27
N GLY A 14 -0.99 -3.50 1.58
CA GLY A 14 -0.91 -2.44 2.58
C GLY A 14 0.48 -1.84 2.68
N ARG A 15 1.53 -2.68 2.69
CA ARG A 15 2.93 -2.24 2.65
C ARG A 15 3.24 -1.46 1.37
N LEU A 16 2.79 -1.97 0.23
CA LEU A 16 2.95 -1.31 -1.06
C LEU A 16 2.25 0.06 -1.09
N ALA A 17 1.03 0.14 -0.54
CA ALA A 17 0.28 1.40 -0.47
C ALA A 17 1.01 2.44 0.37
N SER A 18 1.50 2.04 1.55
CA SER A 18 2.29 2.90 2.43
C SER A 18 3.57 3.38 1.74
N ARG A 19 4.28 2.48 1.06
CA ARG A 19 5.53 2.82 0.35
C ARG A 19 5.30 3.81 -0.78
N LEU A 20 4.22 3.62 -1.54
CA LEU A 20 3.86 4.47 -2.68
C LEU A 20 3.12 5.76 -2.27
N GLY A 21 2.66 5.87 -1.02
CA GLY A 21 1.83 7.00 -0.57
C GLY A 21 0.42 7.00 -1.18
N ILE A 22 -0.15 5.83 -1.45
CA ILE A 22 -1.49 5.69 -2.07
C ILE A 22 -2.42 4.86 -1.18
N SER A 23 -3.73 4.91 -1.44
CA SER A 23 -4.70 4.06 -0.76
C SER A 23 -4.49 2.57 -1.09
N GLN A 24 -4.79 1.69 -0.13
CA GLN A 24 -4.68 0.24 -0.31
C GLN A 24 -5.47 -0.29 -1.51
N SER A 25 -6.64 0.30 -1.79
CA SER A 25 -7.47 -0.02 -2.96
C SER A 25 -6.76 0.29 -4.29
N ALA A 26 -6.00 1.39 -4.33
CA ALA A 26 -5.22 1.78 -5.49
C ALA A 26 -4.01 0.87 -5.68
N ALA A 27 -3.33 0.48 -4.60
CA ALA A 27 -2.26 -0.52 -4.64
C ALA A 27 -2.77 -1.87 -5.17
N ARG A 28 -3.91 -2.35 -4.66
CA ARG A 28 -4.58 -3.56 -5.18
C ARG A 28 -4.86 -3.48 -6.67
N ARG A 29 -5.46 -2.39 -7.12
CA ARG A 29 -5.80 -2.20 -8.53
C ARG A 29 -4.55 -2.22 -9.43
N LYS A 30 -3.43 -1.63 -8.98
CA LYS A 30 -2.15 -1.71 -9.69
C LYS A 30 -1.64 -3.14 -9.81
N VAL A 31 -1.68 -3.90 -8.71
CA VAL A 31 -1.28 -5.31 -8.69
C VAL A 31 -2.17 -6.13 -9.63
N GLU A 32 -3.48 -5.92 -9.61
CA GLU A 32 -4.42 -6.61 -10.50
C GLU A 32 -4.18 -6.28 -11.98
N VAL A 33 -3.90 -5.01 -12.30
CA VAL A 33 -3.58 -4.59 -13.66
C VAL A 33 -2.29 -5.26 -14.15
N ARG A 34 -1.22 -5.29 -13.35
CA ARG A 34 0.03 -5.96 -13.74
C ARG A 34 -0.17 -7.49 -13.84
N SER A 35 -0.91 -8.07 -12.91
CA SER A 35 -1.25 -9.50 -12.94
C SER A 35 -2.05 -9.86 -14.20
N ALA A 36 -2.99 -9.02 -14.61
CA ALA A 36 -3.74 -9.20 -15.84
C ALA A 36 -2.87 -9.04 -17.11
N GLN A 37 -1.88 -8.14 -17.11
CA GLN A 37 -0.92 -8.00 -18.20
C GLN A 37 -0.03 -9.24 -18.35
N GLU A 38 0.38 -9.84 -17.24
CA GLU A 38 1.15 -11.09 -17.20
C GLU A 38 0.30 -12.35 -17.47
N GLY A 39 -1.01 -12.19 -17.69
CA GLY A 39 -1.94 -13.31 -17.87
C GLY A 39 -2.18 -14.15 -16.59
N MET A 40 -1.67 -13.70 -15.45
CA MET A 40 -1.77 -14.40 -14.17
C MET A 40 -2.99 -13.91 -13.38
N ARG A 41 -3.93 -14.80 -13.06
CA ARG A 41 -5.13 -14.46 -12.27
C ARG A 41 -5.15 -15.08 -10.87
N ASP A 42 -4.16 -15.89 -10.55
CA ASP A 42 -4.12 -16.65 -9.30
C ASP A 42 -3.79 -15.77 -8.09
N THR A 43 -4.33 -16.13 -6.93
CA THR A 43 -4.12 -15.39 -5.67
C THR A 43 -2.65 -15.38 -5.26
N ALA A 44 -1.95 -16.49 -5.49
CA ALA A 44 -0.51 -16.61 -5.24
C ALA A 44 0.30 -15.70 -6.18
N SER A 45 -0.07 -15.63 -7.46
CA SER A 45 0.60 -14.77 -8.43
C SER A 45 0.43 -13.28 -8.12
N ARG A 46 -0.78 -12.87 -7.69
CA ARG A 46 -1.04 -11.49 -7.26
C ARG A 46 -0.20 -11.11 -6.04
N GLN A 47 -0.02 -12.02 -5.09
CA GLN A 47 0.88 -11.80 -3.96
C GLN A 47 2.33 -11.60 -4.42
N ALA A 48 2.84 -12.48 -5.28
CA ALA A 48 4.20 -12.37 -5.80
C ALA A 48 4.43 -11.05 -6.55
N ILE A 49 3.44 -10.58 -7.31
CA ILE A 49 3.50 -9.29 -7.99
C ILE A 49 3.49 -8.12 -7.01
N ALA A 50 2.68 -8.19 -5.95
CA ALA A 50 2.66 -7.16 -4.91
C ALA A 50 4.01 -7.03 -4.20
N GLU A 51 4.67 -8.16 -3.92
CA GLU A 51 6.01 -8.16 -3.30
C GLU A 51 7.08 -7.64 -4.28
N GLN A 52 7.06 -8.05 -5.55
CA GLN A 52 7.95 -7.48 -6.57
C GLN A 52 7.78 -5.97 -6.70
N MET A 53 6.53 -5.47 -6.78
CA MET A 53 6.28 -4.03 -6.83
C MET A 53 6.79 -3.30 -5.58
N LEU A 54 6.73 -3.95 -4.41
CA LEU A 54 7.23 -3.39 -3.16
C LEU A 54 8.76 -3.32 -3.17
N GLU A 55 9.43 -4.37 -3.64
CA GLU A 55 10.88 -4.38 -3.81
C GLU A 55 11.33 -3.33 -4.83
N GLU A 56 10.64 -3.21 -5.96
CA GLU A 56 10.90 -2.17 -6.96
C GLU A 56 10.71 -0.75 -6.38
N ALA A 57 9.65 -0.53 -5.60
CA ALA A 57 9.43 0.76 -4.93
C ALA A 57 10.52 1.07 -3.89
N ASN A 58 11.01 0.05 -3.18
CA ASN A 58 12.15 0.20 -2.26
C ASN A 58 13.45 0.50 -3.01
N ALA A 59 13.74 -0.23 -4.09
CA ALA A 59 14.91 -0.04 -4.92
C ALA A 59 14.91 1.33 -5.63
N ALA A 60 13.74 1.81 -6.02
CA ALA A 60 13.56 3.15 -6.58
C ALA A 60 13.71 4.28 -5.53
N GLY A 61 13.93 3.96 -4.26
CA GLY A 61 14.07 4.94 -3.18
C GLY A 61 12.76 5.69 -2.87
N VAL A 62 11.61 5.17 -3.30
CA VAL A 62 10.31 5.77 -3.01
C VAL A 62 9.98 5.46 -1.55
N ASP A 63 10.23 6.41 -0.66
CA ASP A 63 9.80 6.38 0.75
C ASP A 63 8.74 7.46 1.00
N ASN A 64 7.61 7.34 0.31
CA ASN A 64 6.46 8.20 0.59
C ASN A 64 5.78 7.83 1.91
N GLY A 65 6.12 6.67 2.49
CA GLY A 65 5.63 6.24 3.80
C GLY A 65 6.11 7.18 4.90
N ALA A 66 7.41 7.46 4.97
CA ALA A 66 7.97 8.43 5.92
C ALA A 66 7.41 9.84 5.69
N PHE A 67 7.23 10.25 4.43
CA PHE A 67 6.65 11.56 4.10
C PHE A 67 5.18 11.68 4.52
N LEU A 68 4.37 10.64 4.30
CA LEU A 68 2.97 10.61 4.71
C LEU A 68 2.84 10.55 6.24
N THR A 69 3.68 9.76 6.92
CA THR A 69 3.73 9.72 8.38
C THR A 69 4.10 11.08 8.96
N ALA A 70 5.12 11.76 8.42
CA ALA A 70 5.48 13.10 8.86
C ALA A 70 4.34 14.12 8.66
N GLN A 71 3.61 14.05 7.55
CA GLN A 71 2.44 14.91 7.33
C GLN A 71 1.26 14.58 8.26
N LEU A 72 1.03 13.29 8.56
CA LEU A 72 -0.02 12.88 9.49
C LEU A 72 0.32 13.25 10.94
N GLU A 73 1.58 13.14 11.35
CA GLU A 73 2.06 13.63 12.65
C GLU A 73 1.95 15.16 12.74
N ALA A 74 2.28 15.87 11.66
CA ALA A 74 2.12 17.33 11.60
C ALA A 74 0.64 17.76 11.71
N VAL A 75 -0.29 17.02 11.08
CA VAL A 75 -1.74 17.24 11.18
C VAL A 75 -2.27 16.87 12.57
N GLY A 76 -1.71 15.84 13.22
CA GLY A 76 -2.08 15.43 14.57
C GLY A 76 -1.65 16.41 15.67
N ASN A 77 -0.69 17.28 15.40
CA ASN A 77 -0.25 18.34 16.32
C ASN A 77 -1.05 19.66 16.16
N ASP A 78 -1.99 19.73 15.22
CA ASP A 78 -2.92 20.86 15.11
C ASP A 78 -4.09 20.67 16.10
N VAL A 79 -3.76 20.75 17.39
CA VAL A 79 -4.70 20.71 18.52
C VAL A 79 -5.58 21.98 18.60
N ASN A 80 -5.60 22.80 17.54
CA ASN A 80 -6.40 24.02 17.43
C ASN A 80 -7.83 23.78 16.93
N PHE A 81 -8.27 22.52 16.78
CA PHE A 81 -9.62 22.23 16.29
C PHE A 81 -10.74 22.37 17.34
N MET A 82 -10.46 22.76 18.59
CA MET A 82 -11.53 22.95 19.58
C MET A 82 -11.17 23.95 20.70
N LEU A 83 -11.00 25.23 20.36
CA LEU A 83 -11.16 26.32 21.32
C LEU A 83 -12.12 27.36 20.71
N GLU A 84 -13.37 26.96 20.51
CA GLU A 84 -14.46 27.92 20.32
C GLU A 84 -14.91 28.37 21.72
N ASP A 85 -14.83 29.69 21.97
CA ASP A 85 -15.44 30.39 23.11
C ASP A 85 -16.98 30.33 23.02
#